data_AF-A0A3R9IMK5-F1
#
_entry.id   AF-A0A3R9IMK5-F1
#
_cell.length_a   1.000
_cell.length_b   1.000
_cell.length_c   1.000
_cell.angle_alpha   90.00
_cell.angle_beta   90.00
_cell.angle_gamma   90.00
#
_symmetry.space_group_name_H-M   'P 1'
#
loop_
_entity.id
_entity.type
_entity.pdbx_description
1 polymer ?
#
loop_
_entity_poly.entity_id
_entity_poly.type
_entity_poly.pdbx_seq_one_letter_code
_entity_poly.pdbx_strand_id
1 'polypeptide(L)'
;MYRLTNLTQNTTTTYKNRDLVYQALERENAKVKHQEAEAVLLVEELDKKNVVIYQEDIYLPFEGIADSLFLKPGSMKHEEVGSKEAKTSLFKRQAKTKRGAQIPEEKAEVPSLKHETPKPPTSSKRSFWVYLGRVLVLFGLVGSLTLAGLSFTLVYHQEKQLSAVSKELSNLKNIHSKTGELDAFSRYFLPVYYSDKGKMDDFVAPQLVLDRQPGQLQSVILESSLMVDEATYQLTYVVAVKDGENRSQKRLVVTVKEEPAARYGFQVIAKPELSNYPK
;
A
#
# COMPACT_ATOMS: atom_id res chain seq x y z
N MET A 1 2.28 -25.86 -7.81
CA MET A 1 1.10 -25.92 -6.91
C MET A 1 1.32 -24.88 -5.85
N TYR A 2 0.28 -24.24 -5.32
CA TYR A 2 0.42 -23.18 -4.34
C TYR A 2 -0.21 -23.59 -3.02
N ARG A 3 0.37 -23.12 -1.91
CA ARG A 3 -0.16 -23.30 -0.56
C ARG A 3 -0.33 -21.92 0.06
N LEU A 4 -1.49 -21.69 0.64
CA LEU A 4 -1.83 -20.47 1.34
C LEU A 4 -2.12 -20.85 2.79
N THR A 5 -1.37 -20.30 3.73
CA THR A 5 -1.55 -20.54 5.15
C THR A 5 -1.93 -19.24 5.84
N ASN A 6 -3.09 -19.19 6.48
CA ASN A 6 -3.47 -18.09 7.34
C ASN A 6 -2.80 -18.28 8.71
N LEU A 7 -1.80 -17.48 9.02
CA LEU A 7 -1.03 -17.58 10.27
C LEU A 7 -1.87 -17.15 11.48
N THR A 8 -2.86 -16.30 11.27
CA THR A 8 -3.81 -15.83 12.29
C THR A 8 -4.84 -16.89 12.67
N GLN A 9 -5.29 -17.70 11.70
CA GLN A 9 -6.33 -18.73 11.88
C GLN A 9 -5.78 -20.16 11.89
N ASN A 10 -4.47 -20.34 11.66
CA ASN A 10 -3.79 -21.62 11.48
C ASN A 10 -4.47 -22.55 10.46
N THR A 11 -5.12 -21.98 9.45
CA THR A 11 -5.76 -22.72 8.36
C THR A 11 -4.84 -22.75 7.15
N THR A 12 -4.80 -23.88 6.45
CA THR A 12 -3.96 -24.05 5.25
C THR A 12 -4.81 -24.59 4.10
N THR A 13 -4.78 -23.89 2.97
CA THR A 13 -5.46 -24.28 1.74
C THR A 13 -4.45 -24.42 0.60
N THR A 14 -4.75 -25.28 -0.37
CA THR A 14 -3.87 -25.50 -1.51
C THR A 14 -4.60 -25.23 -2.82
N TYR A 15 -3.87 -24.65 -3.77
CA TYR A 15 -4.40 -24.17 -5.05
C TYR A 15 -3.58 -24.72 -6.21
N LYS A 16 -4.27 -25.02 -7.32
CA LYS A 16 -3.65 -25.65 -8.50
C LYS A 16 -2.86 -24.65 -9.35
N ASN A 17 -3.38 -23.43 -9.48
CA ASN A 17 -2.82 -22.33 -10.26
C ASN A 17 -2.79 -21.04 -9.44
N ARG A 18 -2.03 -20.07 -9.95
CA ARG A 18 -1.79 -18.76 -9.34
C ARG A 18 -3.06 -17.92 -9.24
N ASP A 19 -3.92 -17.95 -10.26
CA ASP A 19 -5.15 -17.14 -10.29
C ASP A 19 -6.11 -17.48 -9.14
N LEU A 20 -6.17 -18.76 -8.75
CA LEU A 20 -6.99 -19.17 -7.60
C LEU A 20 -6.42 -18.67 -6.27
N VAL A 21 -5.11 -18.51 -6.17
CA VAL A 21 -4.47 -17.88 -5.00
C VAL A 21 -4.86 -16.41 -4.93
N TYR A 22 -4.84 -15.70 -6.06
CA TYR A 22 -5.25 -14.29 -6.11
C TYR A 22 -6.72 -14.09 -5.75
N GLN A 23 -7.61 -14.91 -6.29
CA GLN A 23 -9.01 -14.86 -5.91
C GLN A 23 -9.21 -15.13 -4.40
N ALA A 24 -8.45 -16.07 -3.83
CA ALA A 24 -8.51 -16.36 -2.40
C ALA A 24 -7.96 -15.21 -1.54
N LEU A 25 -6.86 -14.58 -1.97
CA LEU A 25 -6.28 -13.41 -1.31
C LEU A 25 -7.23 -12.23 -1.32
N GLU A 26 -7.86 -11.94 -2.46
CA GLU A 26 -8.82 -10.84 -2.58
C GLU A 26 -10.05 -11.08 -1.69
N ARG A 27 -10.51 -12.34 -1.60
CA ARG A 27 -11.61 -12.73 -0.72
C ARG A 27 -11.26 -12.55 0.76
N GLU A 28 -10.07 -13.01 1.19
CA GLU A 28 -9.64 -12.84 2.58
C GLU A 28 -9.36 -11.37 2.90
N ASN A 29 -8.79 -10.61 1.96
CA ASN A 29 -8.58 -9.16 2.08
C ASN A 29 -9.92 -8.43 2.31
N ALA A 30 -10.94 -8.71 1.50
CA ALA A 30 -12.27 -8.12 1.65
C ALA A 30 -12.93 -8.49 3.00
N LYS A 31 -12.74 -9.72 3.46
CA LYS A 31 -13.28 -10.20 4.74
C LYS A 31 -12.62 -9.48 5.93
N VAL A 32 -11.30 -9.40 5.93
CA VAL A 32 -10.51 -8.75 6.98
C VAL A 32 -10.80 -7.23 7.01
N LYS A 33 -10.94 -6.61 5.84
CA LYS A 33 -11.34 -5.20 5.70
C LYS A 33 -12.75 -4.93 6.23
N HIS A 34 -13.71 -5.81 6.00
CA HIS A 34 -15.07 -5.67 6.55
C HIS A 34 -15.12 -5.86 8.07
N GLN A 35 -14.21 -6.68 8.61
CA GLN A 35 -14.13 -7.00 10.03
C GLN A 35 -13.23 -6.04 10.81
N GLU A 36 -12.64 -5.02 10.15
CA GLU A 36 -11.62 -4.12 10.72
C GLU A 36 -10.52 -4.87 11.47
N ALA A 37 -10.16 -6.05 10.96
CA ALA A 37 -9.15 -6.92 11.54
C ALA A 37 -7.84 -6.82 10.75
N GLU A 38 -6.79 -7.45 11.27
CA GLU A 38 -5.54 -7.66 10.56
C GLU A 38 -5.24 -9.16 10.49
N ALA A 39 -4.66 -9.60 9.38
CA ALA A 39 -4.27 -10.98 9.20
C ALA A 39 -2.95 -11.09 8.43
N VAL A 40 -2.18 -12.14 8.71
CA VAL A 40 -0.98 -12.47 7.96
C VAL A 40 -1.20 -13.79 7.24
N LEU A 41 -0.99 -13.79 5.93
CA LEU A 41 -1.07 -14.96 5.09
C LEU A 41 0.31 -15.32 4.55
N LEU A 42 0.64 -16.60 4.56
CA LEU A 42 1.86 -17.14 3.98
C LEU A 42 1.52 -17.79 2.65
N VAL A 43 2.12 -17.31 1.55
CA VAL A 43 2.01 -17.94 0.23
C VAL A 43 3.28 -18.71 -0.07
N GLU A 44 3.13 -19.99 -0.40
CA GLU A 44 4.22 -20.85 -0.83
C GLU A 44 3.95 -21.41 -2.22
N GLU A 45 4.93 -21.34 -3.10
CA GLU A 45 4.92 -22.09 -4.36
C GLU A 45 5.70 -23.39 -4.17
N LEU A 46 5.10 -24.48 -4.61
CA LEU A 46 5.62 -25.84 -4.50
C LEU A 46 5.93 -26.38 -5.91
N ASP A 47 7.14 -26.92 -6.06
CA ASP A 47 7.54 -27.69 -7.24
C ASP A 47 6.83 -29.06 -7.29
N LYS A 48 6.95 -29.80 -8.40
CA LYS A 48 6.35 -31.12 -8.67
C LYS A 48 6.67 -32.19 -7.61
N LYS A 49 7.68 -31.96 -6.77
CA LYS A 49 8.08 -32.83 -5.64
C LYS A 49 7.58 -32.33 -4.27
N ASN A 50 6.65 -31.37 -4.24
CA ASN A 50 6.16 -30.69 -3.04
C ASN A 50 7.25 -29.99 -2.21
N VAL A 51 8.31 -29.55 -2.86
CA VAL A 51 9.35 -28.73 -2.25
C VAL A 51 9.00 -27.26 -2.45
N VAL A 52 9.05 -26.46 -1.39
CA VAL A 52 8.82 -25.01 -1.45
C VAL A 52 9.94 -24.36 -2.26
N ILE A 53 9.57 -23.75 -3.39
CA ILE A 53 10.47 -23.02 -4.28
C ILE A 53 10.31 -21.50 -4.16
N TYR A 54 9.21 -21.05 -3.57
CA TYR A 54 8.96 -19.66 -3.26
C TYR A 54 8.12 -19.56 -1.99
N GLN A 55 8.37 -18.53 -1.20
CA GLN A 55 7.63 -18.26 0.02
C GLN A 55 7.57 -16.75 0.24
N GLU A 56 6.39 -16.21 0.57
CA GLU A 56 6.24 -14.79 0.92
C GLU A 56 5.08 -14.56 1.89
N ASP A 57 5.26 -13.59 2.79
CA ASP A 57 4.28 -13.16 3.78
C ASP A 57 3.45 -11.98 3.25
N ILE A 58 2.13 -12.05 3.43
CA ILE A 58 1.15 -11.07 2.97
C ILE A 58 0.42 -10.51 4.18
N TYR A 59 0.42 -9.18 4.29
CA TYR A 59 -0.33 -8.47 5.32
C TYR A 59 -1.68 -8.03 4.76
N LEU A 60 -2.76 -8.38 5.49
CA LEU A 60 -4.12 -7.94 5.22
C LEU A 60 -4.57 -6.96 6.32
N PRO A 61 -5.36 -5.92 6.00
CA PRO A 61 -5.83 -5.60 4.66
C PRO A 61 -4.77 -4.87 3.82
N PHE A 62 -4.64 -5.22 2.55
CA PHE A 62 -3.80 -4.48 1.60
C PHE A 62 -4.65 -3.57 0.70
N GLU A 63 -4.04 -2.48 0.21
CA GLU A 63 -4.61 -1.60 -0.81
C GLU A 63 -4.03 -1.95 -2.19
N GLY A 64 -4.88 -2.26 -3.16
CA GLY A 64 -4.46 -2.64 -4.52
C GLY A 64 -5.07 -3.96 -5.00
N ILE A 65 -4.49 -4.56 -6.03
CA ILE A 65 -4.91 -5.86 -6.59
C ILE A 65 -3.88 -6.91 -6.16
N ALA A 66 -4.31 -8.12 -5.78
CA ALA A 66 -3.39 -9.18 -5.35
C ALA A 66 -2.22 -9.46 -6.33
N ASP A 67 -2.43 -9.23 -7.63
CA ASP A 67 -1.44 -9.36 -8.69
C ASP A 67 -0.19 -8.49 -8.50
N SER A 68 -0.32 -7.31 -7.87
CA SER A 68 0.81 -6.39 -7.64
C SER A 68 1.62 -6.72 -6.39
N LEU A 69 1.09 -7.58 -5.52
CA LEU A 69 1.73 -7.90 -4.25
C LEU A 69 2.76 -9.01 -4.39
N PHE A 70 2.70 -9.84 -5.45
CA PHE A 70 3.58 -11.02 -5.59
C PHE A 70 4.01 -11.36 -7.03
N LEU A 71 5.29 -11.77 -7.10
CA LEU A 71 6.01 -12.63 -8.08
C LEU A 71 6.80 -11.98 -9.23
N LYS A 72 8.13 -11.98 -9.11
CA LYS A 72 9.06 -12.47 -10.17
C LYS A 72 10.31 -13.16 -9.56
N PRO A 73 10.63 -14.37 -10.04
CA PRO A 73 11.84 -14.49 -10.86
C PRO A 73 11.46 -15.15 -12.20
N GLY A 74 11.25 -14.35 -13.24
CA GLY A 74 10.89 -14.90 -14.55
C GLY A 74 10.55 -13.92 -15.68
N SER A 75 10.70 -12.60 -15.53
CA SER A 75 10.63 -11.70 -16.69
C SER A 75 11.46 -10.44 -16.48
N MET A 76 12.68 -10.49 -17.02
CA MET A 76 13.50 -9.32 -17.32
C MET A 76 12.98 -8.65 -18.60
N LYS A 77 12.74 -7.33 -18.57
CA LYS A 77 13.09 -6.38 -19.63
C LYS A 77 13.46 -5.05 -18.95
N HIS A 78 14.63 -4.53 -19.31
CA HIS A 78 15.32 -3.35 -18.76
C HIS A 78 14.88 -2.05 -19.44
N GLU A 79 14.87 -0.95 -18.66
CA GLU A 79 15.38 0.42 -18.94
C GLU A 79 14.92 1.31 -17.74
N GLU A 80 15.70 1.43 -16.66
CA GLU A 80 16.71 2.47 -16.31
C GLU A 80 16.19 3.92 -16.40
N VAL A 81 16.18 4.74 -15.32
CA VAL A 81 17.29 5.49 -14.67
C VAL A 81 16.92 5.79 -13.18
N GLY A 82 17.69 5.43 -12.13
CA GLY A 82 18.83 6.16 -11.48
C GLY A 82 18.35 7.05 -10.30
N SER A 83 18.85 7.08 -9.05
CA SER A 83 20.10 6.65 -8.40
C SER A 83 20.07 6.79 -6.85
N LYS A 84 20.70 5.84 -6.12
CA LYS A 84 21.44 5.90 -4.80
C LYS A 84 20.66 6.27 -3.50
N GLU A 85 20.82 5.63 -2.33
CA GLU A 85 21.98 5.05 -1.61
C GLU A 85 21.67 3.79 -0.76
N ALA A 86 22.73 3.12 -0.33
CA ALA A 86 22.81 1.78 0.28
C ALA A 86 22.78 1.73 1.82
N LYS A 87 22.52 0.54 2.39
CA LYS A 87 23.41 -0.16 3.36
C LYS A 87 22.96 -1.60 3.75
N THR A 88 23.78 -2.56 3.29
CA THR A 88 24.34 -3.76 3.97
C THR A 88 23.44 -4.79 4.67
N SER A 89 23.51 -6.02 4.13
CA SER A 89 23.23 -7.27 4.81
C SER A 89 24.37 -7.68 5.76
N LEU A 90 24.05 -8.42 6.84
CA LEU A 90 24.97 -9.36 7.46
C LEU A 90 24.21 -10.57 8.03
N PHE A 91 24.47 -11.72 7.41
CA PHE A 91 24.20 -13.08 7.87
C PHE A 91 25.05 -13.47 9.09
N LYS A 92 24.47 -14.25 10.03
CA LYS A 92 25.12 -15.39 10.74
C LYS A 92 24.04 -16.13 11.55
N ARG A 93 23.53 -17.29 11.10
CA ARG A 93 24.10 -18.65 11.17
C ARG A 93 24.29 -19.16 12.60
N GLN A 94 23.42 -20.06 13.04
CA GLN A 94 23.85 -21.32 13.62
C GLN A 94 22.81 -22.43 13.42
N ALA A 95 23.33 -23.60 13.08
CA ALA A 95 22.59 -24.76 12.61
C ALA A 95 22.78 -25.91 13.60
N LYS A 96 21.73 -26.76 13.69
CA LYS A 96 21.79 -28.23 13.87
C LYS A 96 22.28 -28.72 15.26
N THR A 97 21.78 -29.80 15.88
CA THR A 97 21.01 -30.97 15.42
C THR A 97 20.78 -31.93 16.60
N LYS A 98 19.56 -32.53 16.68
CA LYS A 98 19.18 -33.88 17.20
C LYS A 98 19.48 -34.19 18.69
N ARG A 99 18.78 -35.04 19.42
CA ARG A 99 17.96 -36.29 19.28
C ARG A 99 17.24 -36.38 20.66
N GLY A 100 16.08 -36.97 20.93
CA GLY A 100 15.22 -37.96 20.28
C GLY A 100 14.51 -38.76 21.40
N ALA A 101 13.27 -39.21 21.12
CA ALA A 101 12.47 -40.27 21.79
C ALA A 101 11.93 -40.00 23.23
N GLN A 102 10.60 -39.93 23.47
CA GLN A 102 9.59 -41.02 23.61
C GLN A 102 9.84 -41.86 24.89
N ILE A 103 8.92 -42.29 25.77
CA ILE A 103 7.44 -42.44 25.88
C ILE A 103 7.17 -42.84 27.39
N PRO A 104 5.91 -42.88 27.89
CA PRO A 104 5.52 -42.69 29.30
C PRO A 104 5.14 -43.99 30.08
N GLU A 105 4.48 -43.82 31.25
CA GLU A 105 3.89 -44.82 32.20
C GLU A 105 4.90 -45.48 33.18
N GLU A 106 4.61 -45.83 34.44
CA GLU A 106 3.38 -46.16 35.18
C GLU A 106 3.67 -46.13 36.71
N LYS A 107 2.61 -46.01 37.55
CA LYS A 107 2.41 -46.52 38.94
C LYS A 107 3.49 -46.31 40.03
N ALA A 108 3.22 -45.61 41.13
CA ALA A 108 2.35 -45.91 42.28
C ALA A 108 3.13 -46.41 43.51
N GLU A 109 2.61 -46.01 44.67
CA GLU A 109 2.85 -46.52 46.04
C GLU A 109 3.99 -45.91 46.91
N VAL A 110 3.49 -45.11 47.88
CA VAL A 110 3.92 -44.78 49.26
C VAL A 110 4.44 -46.02 50.04
N PRO A 111 4.93 -45.97 51.33
CA PRO A 111 5.23 -44.85 52.24
C PRO A 111 6.52 -45.01 53.08
N SER A 112 6.94 -43.98 53.85
CA SER A 112 7.37 -44.20 55.25
C SER A 112 7.51 -42.89 56.04
N LEU A 113 7.09 -42.96 57.30
CA LEU A 113 7.07 -41.94 58.34
C LEU A 113 8.45 -41.77 59.02
N LYS A 114 8.74 -40.57 59.55
CA LYS A 114 8.92 -40.26 61.00
C LYS A 114 9.82 -39.06 61.31
N HIS A 115 9.27 -38.20 62.20
CA HIS A 115 9.92 -37.48 63.32
C HIS A 115 10.88 -36.31 62.99
N GLU A 116 11.04 -35.25 63.78
CA GLU A 116 10.45 -34.78 65.04
C GLU A 116 10.78 -33.28 65.19
N THR A 117 9.86 -32.56 65.86
CA THR A 117 9.99 -31.42 66.79
C THR A 117 11.00 -30.25 66.56
N PRO A 118 10.54 -28.97 66.64
CA PRO A 118 11.35 -27.76 66.46
C PRO A 118 11.63 -26.94 67.75
N LYS A 119 12.71 -26.13 67.72
CA LYS A 119 12.92 -24.76 68.29
C LYS A 119 14.44 -24.45 68.43
N PRO A 120 14.90 -23.20 68.65
CA PRO A 120 14.43 -21.83 68.32
C PRO A 120 15.63 -21.01 67.71
N PRO A 121 15.88 -19.68 67.91
CA PRO A 121 15.08 -18.50 68.24
C PRO A 121 15.31 -17.27 67.30
N THR A 122 14.65 -16.17 67.69
CA THR A 122 14.55 -14.76 67.28
C THR A 122 15.81 -13.96 66.83
N SER A 123 15.60 -12.92 65.99
CA SER A 123 15.95 -11.49 66.25
C SER A 123 16.51 -10.68 65.05
N SER A 124 15.92 -9.49 64.85
CA SER A 124 16.57 -8.23 64.39
C SER A 124 17.21 -8.15 62.99
N LYS A 125 16.44 -7.78 61.94
CA LYS A 125 16.89 -7.00 60.75
C LYS A 125 15.75 -6.26 60.04
N ARG A 126 15.04 -5.33 60.69
CA ARG A 126 13.92 -4.58 60.04
C ARG A 126 14.35 -3.30 59.31
N SER A 127 15.53 -2.74 59.61
CA SER A 127 15.95 -1.42 59.10
C SER A 127 16.56 -1.45 57.69
N PHE A 128 17.31 -2.51 57.34
CA PHE A 128 18.01 -2.60 56.05
C PHE A 128 17.05 -2.79 54.85
N TRP A 129 15.96 -3.54 55.05
CA TRP A 129 14.94 -3.80 54.01
C TRP A 129 14.14 -2.54 53.63
N VAL A 130 13.92 -1.63 54.58
CA VAL A 130 13.18 -0.38 54.34
C VAL A 130 14.02 0.61 53.53
N TYR A 131 15.33 0.66 53.77
CA TYR A 131 16.25 1.51 53.00
C TYR A 131 16.43 1.01 51.57
N LEU A 132 16.54 -0.31 51.38
CA LEU A 132 16.64 -0.92 50.05
C LEU A 132 15.37 -0.66 49.22
N GLY A 133 14.18 -0.73 49.84
CA GLY A 133 12.92 -0.40 49.17
C GLY A 133 12.83 1.06 48.73
N ARG A 134 13.33 2.01 49.53
CA ARG A 134 13.33 3.45 49.19
C ARG A 134 14.26 3.78 48.01
N VAL A 135 15.42 3.13 47.93
CA VAL A 135 16.35 3.30 46.80
C VAL A 135 15.74 2.71 45.51
N LEU A 136 15.07 1.57 45.60
CA LEU A 136 14.41 0.95 44.44
C LEU A 136 13.26 1.82 43.87
N VAL A 137 12.49 2.48 44.73
CA VAL A 137 11.40 3.39 44.32
C VAL A 137 11.96 4.63 43.62
N LEU A 138 13.08 5.18 44.10
CA LEU A 138 13.75 6.32 43.47
C LEU A 138 14.34 5.94 42.09
N PHE A 139 14.98 4.77 41.98
CA PHE A 139 15.45 4.27 40.68
C PHE A 139 14.29 3.93 39.72
N GLY A 140 13.17 3.43 40.22
CA GLY A 140 11.96 3.19 39.42
C GLY A 140 11.33 4.49 38.87
N LEU A 141 11.32 5.56 39.67
CA LEU A 141 10.82 6.88 39.25
C LEU A 141 11.73 7.57 38.23
N VAL A 142 13.05 7.44 38.37
CA VAL A 142 14.00 7.98 37.37
C VAL A 142 13.99 7.14 36.09
N GLY A 143 13.86 5.82 36.20
CA GLY A 143 13.72 4.91 35.07
C GLY A 143 12.45 5.17 34.24
N SER A 144 11.30 5.43 34.88
CA SER A 144 10.05 5.74 34.18
C SER A 144 10.10 7.07 33.42
N LEU A 145 10.80 8.07 33.96
CA LEU A 145 10.95 9.37 33.31
C LEU A 145 11.80 9.30 32.02
N THR A 146 12.81 8.43 31.99
CA THR A 146 13.62 8.19 30.76
C THR A 146 12.87 7.39 29.70
N LEU A 147 12.02 6.43 30.10
CA LEU A 147 11.16 5.69 29.17
C LEU A 147 10.12 6.59 28.51
N ALA A 148 9.53 7.52 29.26
CA ALA A 148 8.60 8.50 28.72
C ALA A 148 9.27 9.44 27.70
N GLY A 149 10.50 9.90 27.97
CA GLY A 149 11.27 10.76 27.06
C GLY A 149 11.58 10.12 25.70
N LEU A 150 11.93 8.82 25.67
CA LEU A 150 12.14 8.09 24.42
C LEU A 150 10.82 7.90 23.63
N SER A 151 9.70 7.64 24.32
CA SER A 151 8.37 7.52 23.71
C SER A 151 7.93 8.81 22.99
N PHE A 152 8.21 10.00 23.56
CA PHE A 152 7.85 11.27 22.92
C PHE A 152 8.62 11.52 21.61
N THR A 153 9.88 11.11 21.52
CA THR A 153 10.68 11.30 20.28
C THR A 153 10.23 10.39 19.13
N LEU A 154 9.81 9.17 19.43
CA LEU A 154 9.31 8.22 18.43
C LEU A 154 7.93 8.62 17.90
N VAL A 155 7.04 9.10 18.78
CA VAL A 155 5.70 9.58 18.38
C VAL A 155 5.79 10.85 17.53
N TYR A 156 6.69 11.79 17.86
CA TYR A 156 6.86 13.01 17.06
C TYR A 156 7.42 12.71 15.65
N HIS A 157 8.26 11.68 15.53
CA HIS A 157 8.79 11.24 14.23
C HIS A 157 7.73 10.47 13.41
N GLN A 158 6.82 9.75 14.08
CA GLN A 158 5.66 9.10 13.45
C GLN A 158 4.62 10.11 12.98
N GLU A 159 4.29 11.15 13.74
CA GLU A 159 3.33 12.17 13.31
C GLU A 159 3.80 12.92 12.07
N LYS A 160 5.11 13.18 11.93
CA LYS A 160 5.65 13.79 10.70
C LYS A 160 5.52 12.89 9.48
N GLN A 161 5.73 11.58 9.64
CA GLN A 161 5.53 10.62 8.55
C GLN A 161 4.05 10.39 8.25
N LEU A 162 3.20 10.26 9.28
CA LEU A 162 1.75 10.12 9.14
C LEU A 162 1.12 11.37 8.54
N SER A 163 1.57 12.57 8.89
CA SER A 163 1.07 13.82 8.30
C SER A 163 1.61 14.06 6.89
N ALA A 164 2.84 13.68 6.58
CA ALA A 164 3.37 13.73 5.21
C ALA A 164 2.64 12.73 4.29
N VAL A 165 2.48 11.49 4.74
CA VAL A 165 1.74 10.43 4.01
C VAL A 165 0.26 10.78 3.92
N SER A 166 -0.37 11.30 4.98
CA SER A 166 -1.76 11.78 4.94
C SER A 166 -1.92 12.96 3.97
N LYS A 167 -0.95 13.88 3.91
CA LYS A 167 -0.95 14.96 2.92
C LYS A 167 -0.82 14.44 1.49
N GLU A 168 0.10 13.51 1.24
CA GLU A 168 0.26 12.86 -0.06
C GLU A 168 -1.00 12.09 -0.47
N LEU A 169 -1.58 11.30 0.45
CA LEU A 169 -2.85 10.60 0.24
C LEU A 169 -4.02 11.57 0.03
N SER A 170 -4.04 12.71 0.73
CA SER A 170 -5.09 13.72 0.54
C SER A 170 -4.97 14.43 -0.80
N ASN A 171 -3.74 14.71 -1.26
CA ASN A 171 -3.48 15.26 -2.59
C ASN A 171 -3.82 14.25 -3.69
N LEU A 172 -3.44 12.98 -3.52
CA LEU A 172 -3.81 11.90 -4.44
C LEU A 172 -5.32 11.68 -4.48
N LYS A 173 -6.00 11.72 -3.33
CA LYS A 173 -7.46 11.61 -3.23
C LYS A 173 -8.15 12.82 -3.86
N ASN A 174 -7.61 14.03 -3.71
CA ASN A 174 -8.11 15.23 -4.37
C ASN A 174 -7.98 15.10 -5.89
N ILE A 175 -6.80 14.74 -6.40
CA ILE A 175 -6.55 14.48 -7.83
C ILE A 175 -7.52 13.41 -8.35
N HIS A 176 -7.65 12.26 -7.66
CA HIS A 176 -8.55 11.18 -8.10
C HIS A 176 -10.02 11.62 -8.10
N SER A 177 -10.46 12.37 -7.08
CA SER A 177 -11.83 12.89 -7.03
C SER A 177 -12.13 13.89 -8.15
N LYS A 178 -11.16 14.75 -8.49
CA LYS A 178 -11.28 15.74 -9.57
C LYS A 178 -11.05 15.18 -10.95
N THR A 179 -10.34 14.06 -11.07
CA THR A 179 -10.11 13.37 -12.35
C THR A 179 -11.42 13.03 -13.04
N GLY A 180 -12.44 12.58 -12.30
CA GLY A 180 -13.74 12.26 -12.86
C GLY A 180 -14.47 13.48 -13.45
N GLU A 181 -14.47 14.61 -12.73
CA GLU A 181 -15.07 15.87 -13.17
C GLU A 181 -14.34 16.43 -14.40
N LEU A 182 -13.01 16.46 -14.36
CA LEU A 182 -12.15 16.94 -15.44
C LEU A 182 -12.26 16.05 -16.70
N ASP A 183 -12.37 14.73 -16.51
CA ASP A 183 -12.57 13.81 -17.63
C ASP A 183 -13.93 14.00 -18.28
N ALA A 184 -14.98 14.15 -17.46
CA ALA A 184 -16.32 14.45 -17.95
C ALA A 184 -16.31 15.77 -18.75
N PHE A 185 -15.78 16.85 -18.19
CA PHE A 185 -15.64 18.15 -18.87
C PHE A 185 -14.92 18.00 -20.22
N SER A 186 -13.75 17.35 -20.22
CA SER A 186 -12.95 17.16 -21.43
C SER A 186 -13.68 16.34 -22.48
N ARG A 187 -14.45 15.31 -22.08
CA ARG A 187 -15.28 14.51 -23.01
C ARG A 187 -16.45 15.29 -23.62
N TYR A 188 -16.89 16.39 -23.02
CA TYR A 188 -17.84 17.31 -23.66
C TYR A 188 -17.15 18.33 -24.57
N PHE A 189 -15.95 18.78 -24.18
CA PHE A 189 -15.13 19.69 -24.99
C PHE A 189 -14.61 19.04 -26.27
N LEU A 190 -14.04 17.82 -26.20
CA LEU A 190 -13.34 17.18 -27.31
C LEU A 190 -14.22 16.95 -28.56
N PRO A 191 -15.48 16.51 -28.46
CA PRO A 191 -16.36 16.45 -29.62
C PRO A 191 -16.58 17.80 -30.28
N VAL A 192 -16.62 18.91 -29.53
CA VAL A 192 -16.73 20.27 -30.07
C VAL A 192 -15.41 20.71 -30.71
N TYR A 193 -14.29 20.29 -30.15
CA TYR A 193 -12.94 20.54 -30.68
C TYR A 193 -12.70 19.85 -32.04
N TYR A 194 -13.25 18.65 -32.25
CA TYR A 194 -13.13 17.82 -33.47
C TYR A 194 -14.35 17.84 -34.39
N SER A 195 -15.25 18.81 -34.24
CA SER A 195 -16.46 18.93 -35.05
C SER A 195 -16.66 20.38 -35.44
N ASP A 196 -17.33 20.67 -36.55
CA ASP A 196 -17.72 22.04 -36.91
C ASP A 196 -18.98 22.52 -36.16
N LYS A 197 -19.55 21.66 -35.32
CA LYS A 197 -20.80 21.90 -34.58
C LYS A 197 -20.53 22.15 -33.10
N GLY A 198 -21.41 22.91 -32.45
CA GLY A 198 -21.30 23.23 -31.02
C GLY A 198 -20.59 24.56 -30.74
N LYS A 199 -20.75 25.06 -29.50
CA LYS A 199 -20.23 26.35 -29.05
C LYS A 199 -18.90 26.14 -28.34
N MET A 200 -17.79 26.55 -28.97
CA MET A 200 -16.45 26.44 -28.38
C MET A 200 -16.29 27.32 -27.14
N ASP A 201 -16.89 28.52 -27.18
CA ASP A 201 -16.80 29.54 -26.14
C ASP A 201 -17.38 29.11 -24.78
N ASP A 202 -18.22 28.06 -24.76
CA ASP A 202 -18.74 27.47 -23.51
C ASP A 202 -17.64 26.71 -22.74
N PHE A 203 -16.52 26.35 -23.39
CA PHE A 203 -15.45 25.50 -22.86
C PHE A 203 -14.09 26.19 -22.77
N VAL A 204 -13.88 27.27 -23.53
CA VAL A 204 -12.56 27.89 -23.70
C VAL A 204 -12.53 29.23 -22.96
N ALA A 205 -11.39 29.56 -22.36
CA ALA A 205 -11.20 30.85 -21.71
C ALA A 205 -11.47 32.01 -22.72
N PRO A 206 -12.16 33.09 -22.34
CA PRO A 206 -12.60 34.14 -23.29
C PRO A 206 -11.47 34.80 -24.12
N GLN A 207 -10.25 34.77 -23.61
CA GLN A 207 -9.06 35.33 -24.22
C GLN A 207 -8.30 34.34 -25.13
N LEU A 208 -8.68 33.06 -25.13
CA LEU A 208 -8.04 32.03 -25.93
C LEU A 208 -8.80 31.82 -27.24
N VAL A 209 -8.15 32.13 -28.35
CA VAL A 209 -8.66 31.80 -29.69
C VAL A 209 -8.17 30.42 -30.08
N LEU A 210 -9.10 29.49 -30.29
CA LEU A 210 -8.79 28.10 -30.59
C LEU A 210 -9.41 27.66 -31.92
N ASP A 211 -8.56 27.26 -32.86
CA ASP A 211 -9.00 26.64 -34.11
C ASP A 211 -9.49 25.21 -33.87
N ARG A 212 -10.53 24.82 -34.60
CA ARG A 212 -11.05 23.46 -34.55
C ARG A 212 -10.08 22.49 -35.20
N GLN A 213 -9.99 21.28 -34.64
CA GLN A 213 -9.13 20.23 -35.15
C GLN A 213 -9.86 19.43 -36.24
N PRO A 214 -9.23 19.16 -37.40
CA PRO A 214 -9.86 18.38 -38.45
C PRO A 214 -10.04 16.92 -38.06
N GLY A 215 -11.02 16.29 -38.69
CA GLY A 215 -11.34 14.87 -38.55
C GLY A 215 -12.37 14.58 -37.45
N GLN A 216 -13.10 13.48 -37.60
CA GLN A 216 -14.14 13.06 -36.68
C GLN A 216 -13.55 12.25 -35.52
N LEU A 217 -13.81 12.69 -34.30
CA LEU A 217 -13.47 11.96 -33.08
C LEU A 217 -14.27 10.65 -32.97
N GLN A 218 -13.57 9.52 -32.86
CA GLN A 218 -14.15 8.17 -32.78
C GLN A 218 -14.09 7.61 -31.36
N SER A 219 -12.98 7.81 -30.66
CA SER A 219 -12.80 7.36 -29.28
C SER A 219 -11.87 8.29 -28.51
N VAL A 220 -12.09 8.36 -27.20
CA VAL A 220 -11.29 9.13 -26.25
C VAL A 220 -10.98 8.24 -25.05
N ILE A 221 -9.70 8.09 -24.73
CA ILE A 221 -9.24 7.31 -23.58
C ILE A 221 -8.34 8.23 -22.74
N LEU A 222 -8.69 8.43 -21.47
CA LEU A 222 -7.84 9.15 -20.53
C LEU A 222 -6.61 8.28 -20.20
N GLU A 223 -5.42 8.82 -20.41
CA GLU A 223 -4.14 8.19 -20.08
C GLU A 223 -3.64 8.68 -18.71
N SER A 224 -3.72 9.99 -18.46
CA SER A 224 -3.31 10.57 -17.17
C SER A 224 -3.97 11.92 -16.91
N SER A 225 -4.05 12.31 -15.64
CA SER A 225 -4.37 13.67 -15.22
C SER A 225 -3.35 14.13 -14.20
N LEU A 226 -2.77 15.30 -14.43
CA LEU A 226 -1.76 15.89 -13.55
C LEU A 226 -2.24 17.27 -13.12
N MET A 227 -2.05 17.59 -11.84
CA MET A 227 -2.22 18.96 -11.36
C MET A 227 -0.88 19.69 -11.56
N VAL A 228 -0.90 20.74 -12.37
CA VAL A 228 0.31 21.54 -12.69
C VAL A 228 0.44 22.71 -11.72
N ASP A 229 -0.69 23.35 -11.37
CA ASP A 229 -0.80 24.41 -10.36
C ASP A 229 -2.06 24.19 -9.50
N GLU A 230 -2.25 25.00 -8.45
CA GLU A 230 -3.35 24.85 -7.46
C GLU A 230 -4.76 24.66 -8.05
N ALA A 231 -5.03 25.19 -9.24
CA ALA A 231 -6.32 25.08 -9.93
C ALA A 231 -6.16 24.72 -11.43
N THR A 232 -4.96 24.34 -11.85
CA THR A 232 -4.63 24.05 -13.26
C THR A 232 -4.28 22.59 -13.41
N TYR A 233 -4.95 21.93 -14.34
CA TYR A 233 -4.83 20.50 -14.60
C TYR A 233 -4.44 20.25 -16.05
N GLN A 234 -3.62 19.24 -16.26
CA GLN A 234 -3.22 18.77 -17.56
C GLN A 234 -3.70 17.32 -17.73
N LEU A 235 -4.60 17.12 -18.69
CA LEU A 235 -5.16 15.81 -19.01
C LEU A 235 -4.54 15.29 -20.30
N THR A 236 -4.00 14.07 -20.25
CA THR A 236 -3.45 13.39 -21.42
C THR A 236 -4.44 12.35 -21.90
N TYR A 237 -4.78 12.42 -23.18
CA TYR A 237 -5.73 11.55 -23.85
C TYR A 237 -5.07 10.80 -25.00
N VAL A 238 -5.51 9.57 -25.24
CA VAL A 238 -5.36 8.89 -26.53
C VAL A 238 -6.67 9.05 -27.28
N VAL A 239 -6.62 9.74 -28.41
CA VAL A 239 -7.78 9.99 -29.28
C VAL A 239 -7.64 9.23 -30.59
N ALA A 240 -8.71 8.56 -31.01
CA ALA A 240 -8.81 8.01 -32.35
C ALA A 240 -9.64 8.96 -33.21
N VAL A 241 -9.07 9.38 -34.34
CA VAL A 241 -9.68 10.35 -35.25
C VAL A 241 -9.78 9.73 -36.64
N LYS A 242 -10.97 9.82 -37.24
CA LYS A 242 -11.21 9.46 -38.63
C LYS A 242 -11.20 10.73 -39.48
N ASP A 243 -10.26 10.84 -40.39
CA ASP A 243 -10.17 11.93 -41.36
C ASP A 243 -10.29 11.35 -42.77
N GLY A 244 -11.44 11.59 -43.43
CA GLY A 244 -11.80 10.88 -44.66
C GLY A 244 -11.85 9.37 -44.41
N GLU A 245 -11.06 8.58 -45.13
CA GLU A 245 -10.92 7.13 -44.87
C GLU A 245 -9.77 6.74 -43.95
N ASN A 246 -8.91 7.69 -43.60
CA ASN A 246 -7.77 7.44 -42.74
C ASN A 246 -8.21 7.45 -41.28
N ARG A 247 -7.89 6.38 -40.55
CA ARG A 247 -8.03 6.33 -39.09
C ARG A 247 -6.65 6.46 -38.48
N SER A 248 -6.50 7.40 -37.56
CA SER A 248 -5.24 7.61 -36.84
C SER A 248 -5.49 7.70 -35.34
N GLN A 249 -4.49 7.33 -34.55
CA GLN A 249 -4.46 7.55 -33.12
C GLN A 249 -3.41 8.61 -32.81
N LYS A 250 -3.76 9.55 -31.94
CA LYS A 250 -2.85 10.60 -31.48
C LYS A 250 -2.96 10.74 -29.97
N ARG A 251 -1.87 11.14 -29.35
CA ARG A 251 -1.88 11.59 -27.97
C ARG A 251 -2.20 13.09 -27.97
N LEU A 252 -3.17 13.49 -27.15
CA LEU A 252 -3.67 14.84 -27.03
C LEU A 252 -3.54 15.29 -25.58
N VAL A 253 -2.91 16.44 -25.36
CA VAL A 253 -2.77 17.04 -24.04
C VAL A 253 -3.68 18.27 -23.95
N VAL A 254 -4.54 18.30 -22.93
CA VAL A 254 -5.51 19.38 -22.71
C VAL A 254 -5.21 20.04 -21.36
N THR A 255 -5.00 21.35 -21.37
CA THR A 255 -4.77 22.14 -20.16
C THR A 255 -6.04 22.86 -19.76
N VAL A 256 -6.55 22.53 -18.57
CA VAL A 256 -7.83 22.96 -18.03
C VAL A 256 -7.59 23.69 -16.71
N LYS A 257 -8.35 24.74 -16.45
CA LYS A 257 -8.34 25.46 -15.18
C LYS A 257 -9.73 25.47 -14.55
N GLU A 258 -9.80 25.33 -13.23
CA GLU A 258 -11.04 25.59 -12.48
C GLU A 258 -11.43 27.07 -12.60
N GLU A 259 -12.68 27.30 -12.97
CA GLU A 259 -13.28 28.62 -13.11
C GLU A 259 -14.77 28.52 -12.76
N PRO A 260 -15.17 28.85 -11.51
CA PRO A 260 -16.56 28.71 -11.06
C PRO A 260 -17.56 29.55 -11.87
N ALA A 261 -17.10 30.64 -12.51
CA ALA A 261 -17.92 31.45 -13.39
C ALA A 261 -18.12 30.83 -14.78
N ALA A 262 -17.29 29.86 -15.17
CA ALA A 262 -17.45 29.15 -16.44
C ALA A 262 -18.65 28.21 -16.38
N ARG A 263 -19.28 27.98 -17.52
CA ARG A 263 -20.53 27.21 -17.64
C ARG A 263 -20.47 25.82 -17.00
N TYR A 264 -19.31 25.18 -17.08
CA TYR A 264 -19.08 23.84 -16.56
C TYR A 264 -18.18 23.82 -15.32
N GLY A 265 -17.87 24.98 -14.73
CA GLY A 265 -16.93 25.11 -13.61
C GLY A 265 -15.45 24.98 -14.01
N PHE A 266 -15.17 24.73 -15.29
CA PHE A 266 -13.83 24.58 -15.85
C PHE A 266 -13.73 25.26 -17.20
N GLN A 267 -12.51 25.63 -17.60
CA GLN A 267 -12.21 26.20 -18.91
C GLN A 267 -10.86 25.71 -19.44
N VAL A 268 -10.77 25.51 -20.75
CA VAL A 268 -9.52 25.24 -21.46
C VAL A 268 -8.76 26.56 -21.59
N ILE A 269 -7.53 26.59 -21.08
CA ILE A 269 -6.72 27.82 -21.00
C ILE A 269 -5.55 27.86 -21.99
N ALA A 270 -5.27 26.75 -22.66
CA ALA A 270 -4.21 26.65 -23.67
C ALA A 270 -4.64 25.78 -24.85
N LYS A 271 -4.02 26.02 -26.02
CA LYS A 271 -4.24 25.19 -27.21
C LYS A 271 -3.84 23.73 -26.91
N PRO A 272 -4.71 22.74 -27.17
CA PRO A 272 -4.35 21.34 -26.98
C PRO A 272 -3.16 20.91 -27.84
N GLU A 273 -2.25 20.14 -27.25
CA GLU A 273 -1.03 19.69 -27.92
C GLU A 273 -1.18 18.26 -28.44
N LEU A 274 -0.78 18.03 -29.69
CA LEU A 274 -0.90 16.75 -30.37
C LEU A 274 0.47 16.10 -30.58
N SER A 275 0.56 14.80 -30.30
CA SER A 275 1.75 13.98 -30.54
C SER A 275 1.38 12.58 -31.07
N ASN A 276 2.37 11.87 -31.61
CA ASN A 276 2.17 10.52 -32.17
C ASN A 276 1.88 9.49 -31.06
N TYR A 277 1.10 8.46 -31.41
CA TYR A 277 0.79 7.32 -30.54
C TYR A 277 0.73 6.00 -31.33
N PRO A 278 1.32 4.89 -30.83
CA PRO A 278 2.20 4.82 -29.66
C PRO A 278 3.54 5.55 -29.91
N LYS A 279 4.33 5.76 -28.85
CA LYS A 279 5.69 6.32 -28.95
C LYS A 279 6.64 5.35 -29.65
#